data_AF-A0A0S2ZQF4-F1
#
_entry.id   AF-A0A0S2ZQF4-F1
#
_cell.length_a   1.000
_cell.length_b   1.000
_cell.length_c   1.000
_cell.angle_alpha   90.00
_cell.angle_beta   90.00
_cell.angle_gamma   90.00
#
_symmetry.space_group_name_H-M   'P 1'
#
loop_
_entity.id
_entity.type
_entity.pdbx_description
1 polymer ?
#
loop_
_entity_poly.entity_id
_entity_poly.type
_entity_poly.pdbx_seq_one_letter_code
_entity_poly.pdbx_strand_id
1 'polypeptide(L)' 'MEIKIENLKEYLTNLDYETIKNLIKKSKNDNEKKFYVDLLNLILQYQQEETIKKGVF' A
#
# COMPACT_ATOMS: atom_id res chain seq x y z
N MET A 1 -21.40 -0.56 1.23
CA MET A 1 -20.51 -1.45 0.45
C MET A 1 -19.68 -2.22 1.46
N GLU A 2 -19.90 -3.52 1.64
CA GLU A 2 -19.07 -4.32 2.54
C GLU A 2 -17.70 -4.56 1.89
N ILE A 3 -16.65 -4.02 2.49
CA ILE A 3 -15.28 -4.30 2.05
C ILE A 3 -14.87 -5.63 2.65
N LYS A 4 -14.87 -6.69 1.84
CA LYS A 4 -14.28 -7.98 2.21
C LYS A 4 -12.75 -7.89 2.19
N ILE A 5 -12.07 -8.60 3.10
CA ILE A 5 -10.60 -8.57 3.24
C ILE A 5 -9.88 -8.92 1.93
N GLU A 6 -10.43 -9.85 1.14
CA GLU A 6 -9.87 -10.22 -0.17
C GLU A 6 -9.86 -9.06 -1.16
N ASN A 7 -10.93 -8.28 -1.21
CA ASN A 7 -11.01 -7.08 -2.08
C ASN A 7 -9.96 -6.05 -1.66
N LEU A 8 -9.69 -5.94 -0.35
CA LEU A 8 -8.73 -4.99 0.21
C LEU A 8 -7.29 -5.27 -0.28
N LYS A 9 -6.91 -6.54 -0.40
CA LYS A 9 -5.60 -6.92 -0.95
C LYS A 9 -5.45 -6.51 -2.41
N GLU A 10 -6.49 -6.74 -3.21
CA GLU A 10 -6.51 -6.38 -4.64
C GLU A 10 -6.47 -4.87 -4.86
N TYR A 11 -7.12 -4.08 -4.01
CA TYR A 11 -7.00 -2.62 -4.04
C TYR A 11 -5.61 -2.14 -3.62
N LEU A 12 -4.98 -2.80 -2.64
CA LEU A 12 -3.63 -2.45 -2.16
C LEU A 12 -2.54 -2.77 -3.19
N THR A 13 -2.59 -3.92 -3.87
CA THR A 13 -1.60 -4.26 -4.90
C THR A 13 -1.70 -3.39 -6.15
N ASN A 14 -2.88 -2.85 -6.45
CA ASN A 14 -3.12 -1.97 -7.59
C ASN A 14 -2.96 -0.47 -7.28
N LEU A 15 -2.64 -0.11 -6.03
CA LEU A 15 -2.41 1.28 -5.65
C LEU A 15 -1.11 1.80 -6.28
N ASP A 16 -1.21 2.93 -6.97
CA ASP A 16 -0.06 3.59 -7.59
C ASP A 16 0.92 4.12 -6.53
N TYR A 17 2.12 3.55 -6.56
CA TYR A 17 3.22 3.88 -5.66
C TYR A 17 3.61 5.36 -5.73
N GLU A 18 3.58 5.97 -6.92
CA GLU A 18 3.91 7.39 -7.08
C GLU A 18 2.84 8.29 -6.47
N THR A 19 1.57 7.90 -6.56
CA THR A 19 0.46 8.58 -5.87
C THR A 19 0.69 8.61 -4.35
N ILE A 20 1.02 7.48 -3.73
CA ILE A 20 1.25 7.43 -2.26
C ILE A 20 2.50 8.22 -1.87
N LYS A 21 3.59 8.14 -2.63
CA LYS A 21 4.77 8.99 -2.42
C LYS A 21 4.44 10.47 -2.49
N ASN A 22 3.59 10.87 -3.42
CA ASN A 22 3.16 12.26 -3.56
C ASN A 22 2.28 12.71 -2.38
N LEU A 23 1.47 11.81 -1.82
CA LEU A 23 0.72 12.08 -0.58
C LEU A 23 1.66 12.24 0.62
N ILE A 24 2.69 11.39 0.76
CA ILE A 24 3.74 11.54 1.79
C ILE A 24 4.47 12.88 1.65
N LYS A 25 4.78 13.33 0.43
CA LYS A 25 5.43 14.62 0.19
C LYS A 25 4.54 15.81 0.53
N LYS A 26 3.21 15.66 0.37
CA LYS A 26 2.21 16.72 0.58
C LYS A 26 1.55 16.69 1.96
N SER A 27 1.92 15.73 2.82
CA SER A 27 1.36 15.59 4.15
C SER A 27 1.55 16.86 4.98
N LYS A 28 0.49 17.30 5.65
CA LYS A 28 0.45 18.58 6.38
C LYS A 28 0.97 18.47 7.82
N ASN A 29 1.05 17.25 8.35
CA ASN A 29 1.51 16.97 9.69
C ASN A 29 2.08 15.55 9.80
N ASP A 30 2.72 15.26 10.93
CA ASP A 30 3.41 13.99 11.17
C ASP A 30 2.46 12.79 11.23
N ASN A 31 1.23 12.97 11.72
CA ASN A 31 0.24 11.89 11.77
C ASN A 31 -0.21 11.48 10.37
N GLU A 32 -0.48 12.45 9.50
CA GLU A 32 -0.84 12.22 8.10
C GLU A 32 0.34 11.59 7.34
N LYS A 33 1.55 12.09 7.56
CA LYS A 33 2.77 11.49 7.00
C LYS A 33 2.94 10.03 7.44
N LYS A 34 2.78 9.76 8.74
CA LYS A 34 2.88 8.42 9.31
C LYS A 34 1.84 7.48 8.71
N PHE A 35 0.60 7.93 8.55
CA PHE A 35 -0.45 7.14 7.91
C PHE A 35 -0.06 6.71 6.48
N TYR A 36 0.39 7.63 5.64
CA TYR A 36 0.77 7.29 4.26
C TYR A 36 2.04 6.42 4.19
N VAL A 37 2.98 6.57 5.12
CA VAL A 37 4.15 5.68 5.25
C VAL A 37 3.73 4.26 5.66
N ASP A 38 2.86 4.13 6.66
CA ASP A 38 2.33 2.84 7.11
C ASP A 38 1.55 2.15 5.97
N LEU A 39 0.77 2.92 5.20
CA LEU A 39 0.07 2.42 4.01
C LEU A 39 1.05 1.93 2.92
N LEU A 40 2.12 2.69 2.67
CA LEU A 40 3.15 2.30 1.69
C LEU A 40 3.84 0.99 2.08
N ASN A 41 4.19 0.86 3.36
CA ASN A 41 4.82 -0.35 3.88
C ASN A 41 3.91 -1.56 3.73
N LEU A 42 2.61 -1.41 4.02
CA LEU A 42 1.63 -2.47 3.86
C LEU A 42 1.54 -2.96 2.40
N ILE A 43 1.52 -2.04 1.43
CA ILE A 43 1.47 -2.38 0.01
C ILE A 43 2.72 -3.14 -0.42
N LEU A 44 3.91 -2.67 -0.02
CA LEU A 44 5.17 -3.32 -0.34
C LEU A 44 5.24 -4.74 0.24
N GLN A 45 4.77 -4.94 1.48
CA GLN A 45 4.69 -6.26 2.09
C GLN A 45 3.80 -7.20 1.28
N TYR A 46 2.61 -6.75 0.87
CA TYR A 46 1.72 -7.57 0.05
C TYR A 46 2.31 -7.91 -1.33
N GLN A 47 2.96 -6.95 -1.99
CA GLN A 47 3.62 -7.20 -3.27
C GLN A 47 4.75 -8.22 -3.13
N GLN A 48 5.53 -8.16 -2.05
CA GLN A 48 6.57 -9.14 -1.74
C GLN A 48 5.98 -10.52 -1.47
N GLU A 49 4.93 -10.64 -0.66
CA GLU A 49 4.23 -11.90 -0.42
C GLU A 49 3.72 -12.54 -1.72
N GLU A 50 3.11 -11.75 -2.60
CA GLU A 50 2.62 -12.23 -3.90
C GLU A 50 3.75 -12.65 -4.83
N THR A 51 4.87 -11.93 -4.82
CA THR A 51 6.07 -12.27 -5.61
C THR A 51 6.67 -13.60 -5.14
N ILE A 52 6.80 -13.78 -3.82
CA ILE A 52 7.26 -15.03 -3.19
C ILE A 52 6.33 -16.20 -3.52
N LYS A 53 5.01 -16.02 -3.39
CA LYS A 53 4.02 -17.06 -3.74
C LYS A 53 4.08 -17.48 -5.20
N LYS A 54 4.37 -16.54 -6.10
CA LYS A 54 4.48 -16.80 -7.55
C LYS A 54 5.82 -17.44 -7.94
N GLY A 55 6.76 -17.56 -7.00
CA GLY A 55 8.08 -18.15 -7.25
C GLY A 55 8.95 -17.32 -8.21
N VAL A 56 8.62 -16.03 -8.38
CA VAL A 56 9.39 -15.10 -9.21
C VAL A 56 10.42 -14.46 -8.28
N PHE A 57 11.67 -14.91 -8.34
CA PHE A 57 12.78 -14.41 -7.55
C PHE A 57 13.84 -13.77 -8.44
#